data_AF-A0A521P1W7-F1
#
_entry.id   AF-A0A521P1W7-F1
#
_cell.length_a   1.000
_cell.length_b   1.000
_cell.length_c   1.000
_cell.angle_alpha   90.00
_cell.angle_beta   90.00
_cell.angle_gamma   90.00
#
_symmetry.space_group_name_H-M   'P 1'
#
loop_
_entity.id
_entity.type
_entity.pdbx_description
1 polymer ?
#
loop_
_entity_poly.entity_id
_entity_poly.type
_entity_poly.pdbx_seq_one_letter_code
_entity_poly.pdbx_strand_id
1 'polypeptide(L)'
;MKKIMYLSLLLVAGACSQQESTPNATARLNALAEKYVRLGLTIGQYDEAFVDAYYGPDSLRPAGNKASVFPKDSLLNAVQALTEEISTLAKEEKNDTLLARVRWINAQLTAFAGRIRIVANQLPSFDEETKALFGVTVPAYP
;
A
#
# COMPACT_ATOMS: atom_id res chain seq x y z
N MET A 1 4.25 12.72 49.81
CA MET A 1 4.26 13.52 48.57
C MET A 1 5.46 13.23 47.67
N LYS A 2 6.73 13.33 48.14
CA LYS A 2 7.92 12.98 47.32
C LYS A 2 7.91 11.54 46.75
N LYS A 3 7.46 10.53 47.52
CA LYS A 3 7.35 9.13 47.04
C LYS A 3 6.33 8.93 45.91
N ILE A 4 5.25 9.72 45.89
CA ILE A 4 4.23 9.68 44.82
C ILE A 4 4.79 10.32 43.54
N MET A 5 5.60 11.37 43.67
CA MET A 5 6.29 12.05 42.57
C MET A 5 7.36 11.16 41.90
N TYR A 6 8.08 10.34 42.66
CA TYR A 6 9.02 9.36 42.10
C TYR A 6 8.32 8.19 41.39
N LEU A 7 7.13 7.80 41.87
CA LEU A 7 6.32 6.74 41.25
C LEU A 7 5.72 7.19 39.90
N SER A 8 5.40 8.49 39.75
CA SER A 8 4.94 9.06 38.48
C SER A 8 6.08 9.19 37.46
N LEU A 9 7.32 9.46 37.91
CA LEU A 9 8.49 9.57 37.03
C LEU A 9 8.95 8.21 36.47
N LEU A 10 8.77 7.12 37.23
CA LEU A 10 9.07 5.76 36.78
C LEU A 10 8.05 5.21 35.76
N LEU A 11 6.79 5.65 35.80
CA LEU A 11 5.76 5.21 34.85
C LEU A 11 5.96 5.77 33.43
N VAL A 12 6.61 6.92 33.29
CA VAL A 12 6.83 7.58 31.99
C VAL A 12 7.96 6.93 31.18
N ALA A 13 8.94 6.32 31.86
CA ALA A 13 10.11 5.71 31.19
C ALA A 13 9.80 4.42 30.43
N GLY A 14 8.70 3.72 30.75
CA GLY A 14 8.27 2.50 30.07
C GLY A 14 7.35 2.72 28.86
N ALA A 15 6.85 3.94 28.65
CA ALA A 15 5.86 4.22 27.60
C ALA A 15 6.46 4.25 26.18
N CYS A 16 7.79 4.27 26.06
CA CYS A 16 8.51 4.22 24.77
C CYS A 16 9.34 2.94 24.64
N SER A 17 8.76 1.77 24.93
CA SER A 17 9.33 0.51 24.45
C SER A 17 8.91 0.30 22.99
N GLN A 18 9.55 1.01 22.06
CA GLN A 18 9.42 0.69 20.64
C GLN A 18 10.20 -0.60 20.38
N GLN A 19 9.50 -1.65 19.98
CA GLN A 19 10.12 -2.86 19.43
C GLN A 19 10.90 -2.43 18.19
N GLU A 20 12.24 -2.36 18.27
CA GLU A 20 13.03 -1.94 17.11
C GLU A 20 12.81 -2.93 15.96
N SER A 21 12.43 -2.39 14.80
CA SER A 21 12.39 -3.17 13.57
C SER A 21 13.82 -3.52 13.18
N THR A 22 14.04 -4.73 12.66
CA THR A 22 15.37 -5.06 12.14
C THR A 22 15.68 -4.12 10.97
N PRO A 23 16.86 -3.48 10.92
CA PRO A 23 17.22 -2.55 9.83
C PRO A 23 17.01 -3.15 8.43
N ASN A 24 17.15 -4.48 8.32
CA ASN A 24 16.90 -5.25 7.10
C ASN A 24 15.41 -5.24 6.66
N ALA A 25 14.46 -5.44 7.58
CA ALA A 25 13.05 -5.47 7.24
C ALA A 25 12.53 -4.10 6.76
N THR A 26 12.98 -3.02 7.40
CA THR A 26 12.67 -1.65 6.96
C THR A 26 13.22 -1.36 5.58
N ALA A 27 14.48 -1.73 5.30
CA ALA A 27 15.08 -1.56 3.98
C ALA A 27 14.32 -2.35 2.89
N ARG A 28 13.96 -3.61 3.18
CA ARG A 28 13.14 -4.45 2.30
C ARG A 28 11.77 -3.82 2.02
N LEU A 29 11.08 -3.35 3.06
CA LEU A 29 9.78 -2.68 2.87
C LEU A 29 9.91 -1.42 2.01
N ASN A 30 10.96 -0.61 2.22
CA ASN A 30 11.18 0.59 1.43
C ASN A 30 11.42 0.26 -0.06
N ALA A 31 12.16 -0.81 -0.36
CA ALA A 31 12.35 -1.28 -1.74
C ALA A 31 11.01 -1.73 -2.38
N LEU A 32 10.16 -2.43 -1.63
CA LEU A 32 8.82 -2.83 -2.10
C LEU A 32 7.89 -1.61 -2.27
N ALA A 33 7.99 -0.62 -1.38
CA ALA A 33 7.25 0.62 -1.49
C ALA A 33 7.64 1.44 -2.73
N GLU A 34 8.92 1.43 -3.11
CA GLU A 34 9.36 2.04 -4.38
C GLU A 34 8.71 1.34 -5.59
N LYS A 35 8.70 -0.01 -5.61
CA LYS A 35 8.00 -0.79 -6.65
C LYS A 35 6.51 -0.43 -6.70
N TYR A 36 5.85 -0.28 -5.55
CA TYR A 36 4.46 0.15 -5.45
C TYR A 36 4.23 1.53 -6.11
N VAL A 37 5.09 2.51 -5.81
CA VAL A 37 5.00 3.85 -6.42
C VAL A 37 5.19 3.78 -7.93
N ARG A 38 6.23 3.09 -8.40
CA ARG A 38 6.50 2.93 -9.85
C ARG A 38 5.33 2.27 -10.57
N LEU A 39 4.74 1.24 -9.97
CA LEU A 39 3.58 0.56 -10.51
C LEU A 39 2.37 1.51 -10.62
N GLY A 40 2.11 2.29 -9.58
CA GLY A 40 1.02 3.27 -9.60
C GLY A 40 1.21 4.35 -10.67
N LEU A 41 2.43 4.87 -10.82
CA LEU A 41 2.75 5.83 -11.89
C LEU A 41 2.65 5.21 -13.28
N THR A 42 2.97 3.92 -13.42
CA THR A 42 2.82 3.19 -14.69
C THR A 42 1.35 3.04 -15.07
N ILE A 43 0.48 2.71 -14.11
CA ILE A 43 -0.97 2.67 -14.34
C ILE A 43 -1.48 4.07 -14.73
N GLY A 44 -0.98 5.11 -14.05
CA GLY A 44 -1.33 6.52 -14.33
C GLY A 44 -1.02 7.01 -15.75
N GLN A 45 -0.14 6.33 -16.50
CA GLN A 45 0.05 6.65 -17.93
C GLN A 45 -1.17 6.28 -18.80
N TYR A 46 -1.98 5.31 -18.35
CA TYR A 46 -3.15 4.81 -19.06
C TYR A 46 -4.46 5.33 -18.49
N ASP A 47 -4.47 5.69 -17.21
CA ASP A 47 -5.60 6.28 -16.49
C ASP A 47 -5.13 7.55 -15.76
N GLU A 48 -5.29 8.71 -16.40
CA GLU A 48 -4.72 9.98 -15.91
C GLU A 48 -5.26 10.38 -14.53
N ALA A 49 -6.47 9.93 -14.17
CA ALA A 49 -7.07 10.17 -12.85
C ALA A 49 -6.54 9.24 -11.76
N PHE A 50 -5.69 8.25 -12.09
CA PHE A 50 -5.18 7.28 -11.13
C PHE A 50 -4.25 7.90 -10.09
N VAL A 51 -3.42 8.87 -10.50
CA VAL A 51 -2.55 9.66 -9.62
C VAL A 51 -2.85 11.13 -9.86
N ASP A 52 -3.61 11.74 -8.95
CA ASP A 52 -3.99 13.16 -9.03
C ASP A 52 -2.77 14.09 -9.09
N ALA A 53 -1.78 13.87 -8.22
CA ALA A 53 -0.54 14.63 -8.23
C ALA A 53 0.65 13.78 -7.75
N TYR A 54 1.74 13.83 -8.52
CA TYR A 54 3.01 13.20 -8.17
C TYR A 54 4.12 14.24 -8.01
N TYR A 55 4.63 14.36 -6.78
CA TYR A 55 5.69 15.31 -6.38
C TYR A 55 7.02 14.63 -6.04
N GLY A 56 7.17 13.34 -6.35
CA GLY A 56 8.42 12.62 -6.13
C GLY A 56 9.42 12.82 -7.29
N PRO A 57 10.61 12.22 -7.19
CA PRO A 57 11.66 12.41 -8.17
C PRO A 57 11.31 11.77 -9.51
N ASP A 58 11.72 12.42 -10.60
CA ASP A 58 11.48 11.93 -11.97
C ASP A 58 12.07 10.54 -12.22
N SER A 59 13.06 10.12 -11.44
CA SER A 59 13.64 8.77 -11.48
C SER A 59 12.65 7.65 -11.16
N LEU A 60 11.50 7.93 -10.53
CA LEU A 60 10.44 6.94 -10.31
C LEU A 60 9.38 6.93 -11.40
N ARG A 61 9.32 7.95 -12.27
CA ARG A 61 8.37 7.99 -13.36
C ARG A 61 8.64 6.83 -14.33
N PRO A 62 7.62 6.28 -15.00
CA PRO A 62 7.81 5.19 -15.94
C PRO A 62 8.70 5.66 -17.09
N ALA A 63 9.67 4.82 -17.46
CA ALA A 63 10.54 5.12 -18.58
C ALA A 63 9.86 4.71 -19.90
N GLY A 64 9.88 5.62 -20.88
CA GLY A 64 9.32 5.36 -22.21
C GLY A 64 7.86 5.74 -22.37
N ASN A 65 7.39 5.64 -23.61
CA ASN A 65 6.02 5.96 -23.99
C ASN A 65 5.06 4.83 -23.59
N LYS A 66 3.82 5.19 -23.24
CA LYS A 66 2.76 4.21 -23.00
C LYS A 66 2.51 3.37 -24.25
N ALA A 67 2.22 2.09 -24.06
CA ALA A 67 1.82 1.22 -25.17
C ALA A 67 0.51 1.70 -25.79
N SER A 68 0.29 1.40 -27.07
CA SER A 68 -0.95 1.74 -27.77
C SER A 68 -2.17 0.99 -27.21
N VAL A 69 -1.94 -0.21 -26.67
CA VAL A 69 -2.96 -1.05 -26.04
C VAL A 69 -2.72 -1.08 -24.54
N PHE A 70 -3.79 -0.94 -23.75
CA PHE A 70 -3.72 -1.03 -22.30
C PHE A 70 -3.24 -2.44 -21.86
N PRO A 71 -2.06 -2.57 -21.21
CA PRO A 71 -1.44 -3.87 -20.93
C PRO A 71 -2.00 -4.48 -19.63
N LYS A 72 -3.32 -4.70 -19.59
CA LYS A 72 -4.06 -5.14 -18.41
C LYS A 72 -3.43 -6.35 -17.72
N ASP A 73 -3.17 -7.44 -18.43
CA ASP A 73 -2.70 -8.69 -17.81
C ASP A 73 -1.29 -8.55 -17.23
N SER A 74 -0.41 -7.81 -17.92
CA SER A 74 0.91 -7.49 -17.39
C SER A 74 0.84 -6.66 -16.10
N LEU A 75 -0.06 -5.68 -16.03
CA LEU A 75 -0.25 -4.86 -14.84
C LEU A 75 -0.87 -5.66 -13.68
N LEU A 76 -1.85 -6.53 -13.95
CA LEU A 76 -2.43 -7.42 -12.94
C LEU A 76 -1.39 -8.40 -12.39
N ASN A 77 -0.54 -8.97 -13.25
CA ASN A 77 0.56 -9.83 -12.84
C ASN A 77 1.59 -9.08 -11.97
N ALA A 78 1.90 -7.83 -12.32
CA ALA A 78 2.79 -6.99 -11.51
C ALA A 78 2.21 -6.69 -10.12
N VAL A 79 0.90 -6.41 -10.03
CA VAL A 79 0.19 -6.24 -8.76
C VAL A 79 0.25 -7.52 -7.93
N GLN A 80 -0.05 -8.66 -8.54
CA GLN A 80 -0.02 -9.95 -7.85
C GLN A 80 1.37 -10.26 -7.29
N ALA A 81 2.40 -10.19 -8.14
CA ALA A 81 3.78 -10.46 -7.72
C ALA A 81 4.21 -9.56 -6.56
N LEU A 82 3.92 -8.26 -6.63
CA LEU A 82 4.24 -7.33 -5.55
C LEU A 82 3.46 -7.62 -4.25
N THR A 83 2.19 -8.03 -4.38
CA THR A 83 1.36 -8.45 -3.23
C THR A 83 1.95 -9.68 -2.53
N GLU A 84 2.45 -10.65 -3.30
CA GLU A 84 3.11 -11.86 -2.79
C GLU A 84 4.43 -11.53 -2.08
N GLU A 85 5.26 -10.66 -2.65
CA GLU A 85 6.51 -10.18 -2.02
C GLU A 85 6.23 -9.47 -0.68
N ILE A 86 5.25 -8.56 -0.64
CA ILE A 86 4.86 -7.83 0.56
C ILE A 86 4.25 -8.76 1.62
N SER A 87 3.42 -9.71 1.21
CA SER A 87 2.81 -10.68 2.13
C SER A 87 3.84 -11.65 2.71
N THR A 88 4.90 -11.96 1.98
CA THR A 88 6.04 -12.72 2.50
C THR A 88 6.75 -11.96 3.62
N LEU A 89 7.02 -10.67 3.41
CA LEU A 89 7.61 -9.81 4.45
C LEU A 89 6.72 -9.75 5.71
N ALA A 90 5.39 -9.71 5.56
CA ALA A 90 4.45 -9.69 6.68
C ALA A 90 4.57 -10.92 7.60
N LYS A 91 4.90 -12.09 7.05
CA LYS A 91 5.03 -13.35 7.80
C LYS A 91 6.29 -13.39 8.66
N GLU A 92 7.31 -12.64 8.26
CA GLU A 92 8.64 -12.64 8.89
C GLU A 92 8.77 -11.54 9.96
N GLU A 93 7.85 -10.56 9.97
CA GLU A 93 7.93 -9.37 10.81
C GLU A 93 6.98 -9.44 12.01
N LYS A 94 7.43 -8.90 13.15
CA LYS A 94 6.65 -8.80 14.40
C LYS A 94 6.43 -7.35 14.85
N ASN A 95 7.11 -6.40 14.23
CA ASN A 95 6.95 -4.98 14.51
C ASN A 95 5.58 -4.49 13.98
N ASP A 96 4.70 -4.07 14.89
CA ASP A 96 3.35 -3.62 14.57
C ASP A 96 3.29 -2.44 13.60
N THR A 97 4.26 -1.53 13.67
CA THR A 97 4.34 -0.37 12.77
C THR A 97 4.65 -0.80 11.34
N LEU A 98 5.60 -1.71 11.15
CA LEU A 98 5.89 -2.28 9.83
C LEU A 98 4.71 -3.09 9.30
N LEU A 99 4.08 -3.90 10.14
CA LEU A 99 2.90 -4.67 9.76
C LEU A 99 1.72 -3.77 9.35
N ALA A 100 1.54 -2.62 10.02
CA ALA A 100 0.52 -1.63 9.63
C ALA A 100 0.79 -1.06 8.23
N ARG A 101 2.05 -0.71 7.93
CA ARG A 101 2.45 -0.23 6.60
C ARG A 101 2.25 -1.31 5.52
N VAL A 102 2.60 -2.55 5.82
CA VAL A 102 2.39 -3.69 4.92
C VAL A 102 0.90 -3.89 4.62
N ARG A 103 0.04 -3.88 5.65
CA ARG A 103 -1.42 -3.99 5.47
C ARG A 103 -1.96 -2.86 4.60
N TRP A 104 -1.48 -1.63 4.81
CA TRP A 104 -1.88 -0.49 4.00
C TRP A 104 -1.49 -0.66 2.53
N ILE A 105 -0.24 -1.02 2.23
CA ILE A 105 0.18 -1.22 0.83
C ILE A 105 -0.62 -2.37 0.17
N ASN A 106 -0.87 -3.47 0.88
CA ASN A 106 -1.69 -4.56 0.34
C ASN A 106 -3.14 -4.14 0.02
N ALA A 107 -3.74 -3.27 0.85
CA ALA A 107 -5.05 -2.69 0.54
C ALA A 107 -5.00 -1.81 -0.71
N GLN A 108 -3.97 -0.97 -0.85
CA GLN A 108 -3.76 -0.16 -2.05
C GLN A 108 -3.56 -1.02 -3.31
N LEU A 109 -2.80 -2.12 -3.23
CA LEU A 109 -2.61 -3.05 -4.35
C LEU A 109 -3.91 -3.77 -4.75
N THR A 110 -4.79 -4.04 -3.78
CA THR A 110 -6.14 -4.54 -4.08
C THR A 110 -6.92 -3.52 -4.91
N ALA A 111 -6.87 -2.24 -4.53
CA ALA A 111 -7.50 -1.16 -5.29
C ALA A 111 -6.87 -0.97 -6.68
N PHE A 112 -5.54 -1.12 -6.82
CA PHE A 112 -4.85 -1.08 -8.11
C PHE A 112 -5.42 -2.16 -9.04
N ALA A 113 -5.55 -3.40 -8.56
CA ALA A 113 -6.14 -4.49 -9.35
C ALA A 113 -7.60 -4.22 -9.71
N GLY A 114 -8.40 -3.65 -8.79
CA GLY A 114 -9.78 -3.24 -9.07
C GLY A 114 -9.85 -2.21 -10.20
N ARG A 115 -9.03 -1.16 -10.11
CA ARG A 115 -9.02 -0.07 -11.09
C ARG A 115 -8.49 -0.51 -12.46
N ILE A 116 -7.46 -1.36 -12.51
CA ILE A 116 -6.98 -1.97 -13.77
C ILE A 116 -8.12 -2.73 -14.47
N ARG A 117 -8.94 -3.48 -13.73
CA ARG A 117 -10.09 -4.20 -14.31
C ARG A 117 -11.14 -3.24 -14.86
N ILE A 118 -11.47 -2.19 -14.11
CA ILE A 118 -12.44 -1.16 -14.54
C ILE A 118 -11.97 -0.45 -15.82
N VAL A 119 -10.70 -0.04 -15.89
CA VAL A 119 -10.09 0.58 -17.08
C VAL A 119 -10.09 -0.39 -18.27
N ALA A 120 -10.01 -1.70 -18.02
CA ALA A 120 -10.16 -2.75 -19.02
C ALA A 120 -11.63 -3.09 -19.37
N ASN A 121 -12.60 -2.23 -19.00
CA ASN A 121 -14.05 -2.44 -19.20
C ASN A 121 -14.62 -3.69 -18.51
N GLN A 122 -13.93 -4.21 -17.48
CA GLN A 122 -14.48 -5.25 -16.61
C GLN A 122 -15.16 -4.58 -15.43
N LEU A 123 -16.42 -4.20 -15.65
CA LEU A 123 -17.23 -3.46 -14.69
C LEU A 123 -17.88 -4.43 -13.69
N PRO A 124 -17.47 -4.42 -12.41
CA PRO A 124 -18.13 -5.23 -11.40
C PRO A 124 -19.46 -4.58 -10.97
N SER A 125 -20.23 -5.24 -10.09
CA SER A 125 -21.34 -4.57 -9.41
C SER A 125 -20.82 -3.43 -8.52
N PHE A 126 -21.71 -2.51 -8.14
CA PHE A 126 -21.32 -1.37 -7.28
C PHE A 126 -20.75 -1.82 -5.91
N ASP A 127 -21.30 -2.87 -5.31
CA ASP A 127 -20.79 -3.42 -4.04
C ASP A 127 -19.40 -4.04 -4.19
N GLU A 128 -19.17 -4.73 -5.31
CA GLU A 128 -17.86 -5.29 -5.65
C GLU A 128 -16.83 -4.20 -5.97
N GLU A 129 -17.24 -3.14 -6.68
CA GLU A 129 -16.40 -1.98 -6.98
C GLU A 129 -15.98 -1.28 -5.69
N THR A 130 -16.94 -0.93 -4.84
CA THR A 130 -16.67 -0.21 -3.60
C THR A 130 -15.79 -1.03 -2.66
N LYS A 131 -16.01 -2.34 -2.59
CA LYS A 131 -15.15 -3.25 -1.84
C LYS A 131 -13.73 -3.32 -2.40
N ALA A 132 -13.60 -3.38 -3.73
CA ALA A 132 -12.29 -3.48 -4.38
C ALA A 132 -11.48 -2.18 -4.29
N LEU A 133 -12.11 -1.03 -4.51
CA LEU A 133 -11.43 0.27 -4.56
C LEU A 133 -11.25 0.91 -3.18
N PHE A 134 -12.21 0.72 -2.28
CA PHE A 134 -12.27 1.44 -1.00
C PHE A 134 -12.27 0.52 0.23
N GLY A 135 -12.34 -0.81 0.04
CA GLY A 135 -12.37 -1.75 1.15
C GLY A 135 -13.67 -1.72 1.95
N VAL A 136 -14.74 -1.12 1.41
CA VAL A 136 -16.04 -0.99 2.09
C VAL A 136 -17.16 -1.48 1.19
N THR A 137 -18.22 -2.03 1.79
CA THR A 137 -19.48 -2.32 1.10
C THR A 137 -20.50 -1.27 1.51
N VAL A 138 -21.17 -0.67 0.53
CA VAL A 138 -22.20 0.34 0.83
C VAL A 138 -23.41 -0.35 1.48
N PRO A 139 -23.93 0.16 2.60
CA PRO A 139 -25.11 -0.42 3.24
C PRO A 139 -26.31 -0.30 2.31
N ALA A 140 -27.16 -1.33 2.30
CA ALA A 140 -28.42 -1.30 1.57
C ALA A 140 -29.30 -0.15 2.09
N TYR A 141 -29.78 0.69 1.17
CA TYR A 141 -30.77 1.69 1.50
C TYR A 141 -32.14 0.98 1.66
N PRO A 142 -32.90 1.24 2.75
CA PRO A 142 -34.19 0.62 2.98
C PRO A 142 -35.27 1.05 1.98
#